data_AF-A0A2V8HJQ0-F1
#
_entry.id   AF-A0A2V8HJQ0-F1
#
_cell.length_a   1.000
_cell.length_b   1.000
_cell.length_c   1.000
_cell.angle_alpha   90.00
_cell.angle_beta   90.00
_cell.angle_gamma   90.00
#
_symmetry.space_group_name_H-M   'P 1'
#
loop_
_entity.id
_entity.type
_entity.pdbx_description
1 polymer ?
#
loop_
_entity_poly.entity_id
_entity_poly.type
_entity_poly.pdbx_seq_one_letter_code
_entity_poly.pdbx_strand_id
1 'polypeptide(L)'
;MQTIEGVRFDAFFLSGWVLLQAILVASLASHLRLWRAAKNLLKGLSLHPIVAAFDRVPRELFAKRLPGRPRLVHLRHAVNAHAAMLAAQQAPAPAPASVAAMGEPALPMSDDVRKVVAEIVGALPASTPAPAPPPQSPLLAMLEHELRKSHRADVAKSKTWRAITREAAVIVPQLGLQPGSVAPAWQPQAETFVAITIGLMVRDLAARVVEGMHVIFGALLALVLYEMSLRAYPRELMLGLTWMYVGGGVVIALATVISAERDIVLSRLAGTTPGKIQWDAVFVTRTLVPLLFAVLTLLATQFPSIGNVLLGWLRPVQTAIP
;
A
#
# COMPACT_ATOMS: atom_id res chain seq x y z
N MET A 1 17.02 -4.68 47.42
CA MET A 1 17.73 -5.95 47.68
C MET A 1 19.00 -5.90 46.86
N GLN A 2 20.16 -5.94 47.52
CA GLN A 2 21.47 -5.96 46.86
C GLN A 2 21.72 -7.38 46.37
N THR A 3 21.99 -7.56 45.07
CA THR A 3 22.46 -8.86 44.57
C THR A 3 23.89 -9.12 45.02
N ILE A 4 24.32 -10.38 44.98
CA ILE A 4 25.65 -10.84 45.40
C ILE A 4 26.77 -10.19 44.54
N GLU A 5 26.42 -9.64 43.36
CA GLU A 5 27.33 -9.01 42.39
C GLU A 5 27.53 -7.49 42.62
N GLY A 6 26.82 -6.89 43.58
CA GLY A 6 27.00 -5.51 44.02
C GLY A 6 26.23 -4.45 43.22
N VAL A 7 26.18 -3.23 43.76
CA VAL A 7 25.35 -2.10 43.28
C VAL A 7 25.60 -1.71 41.81
N ARG A 8 26.81 -1.98 41.29
CA ARG A 8 27.16 -1.67 39.89
C ARG A 8 26.46 -2.58 38.89
N PHE A 9 26.35 -3.88 39.19
CA PHE A 9 25.64 -4.83 38.35
C PHE A 9 24.14 -4.52 38.34
N ASP A 10 23.60 -4.23 39.52
CA ASP A 10 22.23 -3.80 39.74
C ASP A 10 21.86 -2.56 38.89
N ALA A 11 22.73 -1.54 38.89
CA ALA A 11 22.54 -0.34 38.08
C ALA A 11 22.65 -0.61 36.57
N PHE A 12 23.60 -1.44 36.15
CA PHE A 12 23.75 -1.84 34.75
C PHE A 12 22.49 -2.56 34.25
N PHE A 13 21.99 -3.53 35.01
CA PHE A 13 20.78 -4.27 34.67
C PHE A 13 19.56 -3.36 34.54
N LEU A 14 19.30 -2.53 35.56
CA LEU A 14 18.19 -1.58 35.54
C LEU A 14 18.31 -0.61 34.37
N SER A 15 19.51 -0.13 34.05
CA SER A 15 19.72 0.77 32.91
C SER A 15 19.39 0.10 31.57
N GLY A 16 19.75 -1.17 31.39
CA GLY A 16 19.43 -1.94 30.18
C GLY A 16 17.93 -2.17 30.03
N TRP A 17 17.25 -2.54 31.11
CA TRP A 17 15.80 -2.72 31.11
C TRP A 17 15.04 -1.41 30.83
N VAL A 18 15.44 -0.30 31.48
CA VAL A 18 14.87 1.03 31.23
C VAL A 18 15.11 1.48 29.79
N LEU A 19 16.30 1.23 29.24
CA LEU A 19 16.62 1.55 27.85
C LEU A 19 15.71 0.79 26.88
N LEU A 20 15.52 -0.52 27.07
CA LEU A 20 14.63 -1.34 26.25
C LEU A 20 13.18 -0.84 26.32
N GLN A 21 12.71 -0.45 27.50
CA GLN A 21 11.40 0.18 27.64
C GLN A 21 11.30 1.52 26.93
N ALA A 22 12.31 2.38 27.05
CA ALA A 22 12.32 3.66 26.36
C ALA A 22 12.27 3.48 24.84
N ILE A 23 13.03 2.52 24.30
CA ILE A 23 12.98 2.13 22.87
C ILE A 23 11.59 1.64 22.49
N LEU A 24 10.97 0.79 23.31
CA LEU A 24 9.65 0.25 23.06
C LEU A 24 8.57 1.34 23.05
N VAL A 25 8.56 2.21 24.07
CA VAL A 25 7.63 3.34 24.18
C VAL A 25 7.81 4.32 23.03
N ALA A 26 9.06 4.65 22.67
CA ALA A 26 9.36 5.51 21.54
C ALA A 26 8.89 4.89 20.21
N SER A 27 9.11 3.58 20.03
CA SER A 27 8.66 2.83 18.84
C SER A 27 7.14 2.80 18.75
N LEU A 28 6.45 2.59 19.88
CA LEU A 28 4.99 2.59 19.95
C LEU A 28 4.43 3.98 19.63
N ALA A 29 4.98 5.03 20.24
CA ALA A 29 4.56 6.39 19.98
C ALA A 29 4.80 6.81 18.52
N SER A 30 5.93 6.38 17.93
CA SER A 30 6.24 6.59 16.51
C SER A 30 5.24 5.88 15.61
N HIS A 31 4.96 4.60 15.87
CA HIS A 31 3.99 3.81 15.12
C HIS A 31 2.58 4.42 15.19
N LEU A 32 2.12 4.80 16.38
CA LEU A 32 0.80 5.43 16.54
C LEU A 32 0.71 6.78 15.82
N ARG A 33 1.77 7.59 15.84
CA ARG A 33 1.83 8.85 15.08
C ARG A 33 1.77 8.59 13.58
N LEU A 34 2.57 7.65 13.08
CA LEU A 34 2.58 7.27 11.67
C LEU A 34 1.22 6.74 11.23
N TRP A 35 0.59 5.90 12.04
CA TRP A 35 -0.72 5.34 11.75
C TRP A 35 -1.83 6.40 11.75
N ARG A 36 -1.82 7.35 12.69
CA ARG A 36 -2.75 8.49 12.69
C ARG A 36 -2.56 9.37 11.46
N ALA A 37 -1.32 9.69 11.11
CA ALA A 37 -1.01 10.47 9.91
C ALA A 37 -1.49 9.74 8.65
N ALA A 38 -1.27 8.43 8.57
CA ALA A 38 -1.77 7.61 7.47
C ALA A 38 -3.29 7.62 7.37
N LYS A 39 -4.00 7.42 8.48
CA LYS A 39 -5.47 7.51 8.51
C LYS A 39 -5.99 8.87 8.06
N ASN A 40 -5.37 9.96 8.50
CA ASN A 40 -5.77 11.31 8.10
C ASN A 40 -5.57 11.53 6.59
N LEU A 41 -4.45 11.05 6.04
CA LEU A 41 -4.17 11.11 4.61
C LEU A 41 -5.15 10.25 3.80
N LEU A 42 -5.43 9.02 4.23
CA LEU A 42 -6.40 8.13 3.57
C LEU A 42 -7.82 8.71 3.62
N LYS A 43 -8.23 9.29 4.74
CA LYS A 43 -9.51 10.00 4.88
C LYS A 43 -9.58 11.24 4.00
N GLY A 44 -8.48 12.00 3.87
CA GLY A 44 -8.41 13.12 2.94
C GLY A 44 -8.53 12.67 1.48
N LEU A 45 -7.83 11.58 1.12
CA LEU A 45 -7.92 10.98 -0.22
C LEU A 45 -9.33 10.46 -0.51
N SER A 46 -10.03 9.88 0.47
CA SER A 46 -11.38 9.31 0.26
C SER A 46 -12.42 10.34 -0.16
N LEU A 47 -12.18 11.63 0.13
CA LEU A 47 -13.06 12.73 -0.26
C LEU A 47 -12.80 13.23 -1.69
N HIS A 48 -11.68 12.84 -2.30
CA HIS A 48 -11.27 13.34 -3.60
C HIS A 48 -11.91 12.53 -4.75
N PRO A 49 -12.35 13.16 -5.85
CA PRO A 49 -12.97 12.45 -6.98
C PRO A 49 -12.06 11.40 -7.64
N ILE A 50 -10.74 11.53 -7.48
CA ILE A 50 -9.74 10.58 -7.99
C ILE A 50 -9.88 9.16 -7.43
N VAL A 51 -10.63 8.97 -6.34
CA VAL A 51 -10.88 7.65 -5.75
C VAL A 51 -11.59 6.71 -6.74
N ALA A 52 -12.36 7.24 -7.69
CA ALA A 52 -12.94 6.44 -8.77
C ALA A 52 -11.88 5.88 -9.73
N ALA A 53 -10.75 6.59 -9.91
CA ALA A 53 -9.65 6.11 -10.74
C ALA A 53 -8.79 5.04 -10.05
N PHE A 54 -8.91 4.86 -8.71
CA PHE A 54 -8.19 3.80 -7.99
C PHE A 54 -8.62 2.40 -8.42
N ASP A 55 -9.84 2.24 -8.94
CA ASP A 55 -10.31 0.96 -9.47
C ASP A 55 -9.56 0.52 -10.74
N ARG A 56 -8.87 1.47 -11.42
CA ARG A 56 -8.02 1.22 -12.59
C ARG A 56 -6.57 0.89 -12.23
N VAL A 57 -6.19 0.96 -10.94
CA VAL A 57 -4.82 0.69 -10.50
C VAL A 57 -4.55 -0.82 -10.57
N PRO A 58 -3.38 -1.26 -11.10
CA PRO A 58 -3.04 -2.68 -11.18
C PRO A 58 -3.05 -3.34 -9.80
N ARG A 59 -3.93 -4.33 -9.61
CA ARG A 59 -4.13 -5.03 -8.33
C ARG A 59 -2.89 -5.81 -7.86
N GLU A 60 -2.00 -6.15 -8.79
CA GLU A 60 -0.69 -6.76 -8.49
C GLU A 60 0.16 -5.89 -7.54
N LEU A 61 -0.07 -4.57 -7.55
CA LEU A 61 0.57 -3.65 -6.61
C LEU A 61 0.10 -3.86 -5.16
N PHE A 62 -1.06 -4.49 -4.94
CA PHE A 62 -1.66 -4.70 -3.63
C PHE A 62 -2.04 -6.17 -3.36
N ALA A 63 -1.54 -7.10 -4.17
CA ALA A 63 -1.87 -8.52 -4.06
C ALA A 63 -1.52 -9.14 -2.69
N LYS A 64 -0.58 -8.54 -1.94
CA LYS A 64 -0.27 -8.94 -0.56
C LYS A 64 -1.04 -8.05 0.42
N ARG A 65 -1.81 -8.67 1.32
CA ARG A 65 -2.52 -7.97 2.42
C ARG A 65 -1.59 -7.11 3.29
N LEU A 66 -0.37 -7.58 3.54
CA LEU A 66 0.70 -6.81 4.17
C LEU A 66 1.68 -6.35 3.08
N PRO A 67 1.53 -5.13 2.56
CA PRO A 67 2.38 -4.66 1.48
C PRO A 67 3.81 -4.45 1.97
N GLY A 68 4.77 -5.06 1.27
CA GLY A 68 6.17 -4.66 1.37
C GLY A 68 6.43 -3.36 0.60
N ARG A 69 7.56 -2.72 0.90
CA ARG A 69 8.00 -1.48 0.23
C ARG A 69 7.95 -1.63 -1.30
N PRO A 70 7.48 -0.60 -2.04
CA PRO A 70 7.51 -0.64 -3.49
C PRO A 70 8.97 -0.75 -3.97
N ARG A 71 9.17 -1.55 -5.01
CA ARG A 71 10.46 -1.73 -5.69
C ARG A 71 10.49 -0.91 -6.96
N LEU A 72 11.70 -0.65 -7.47
CA LEU A 72 11.92 0.11 -8.69
C LEU A 72 11.07 -0.40 -9.88
N VAL A 73 10.89 -1.73 -10.00
CA VAL A 73 10.07 -2.36 -11.05
C VAL A 73 8.63 -1.87 -11.05
N HIS A 74 8.05 -1.61 -9.88
CA HIS A 74 6.66 -1.18 -9.79
C HIS A 74 6.44 0.22 -10.39
N LEU A 75 7.50 1.02 -10.54
CA LEU A 75 7.44 2.30 -11.25
C LEU A 75 7.09 2.13 -12.73
N ARG A 76 7.32 0.94 -13.32
CA ARG A 76 6.97 0.64 -14.72
C ARG A 76 5.48 0.89 -14.98
N HIS A 77 4.59 0.58 -14.03
CA HIS A 77 3.16 0.85 -14.19
C HIS A 77 2.85 2.35 -14.30
N ALA A 78 3.49 3.18 -13.45
CA ALA A 78 3.31 4.63 -13.51
C ALA A 78 3.91 5.22 -14.79
N VAL A 79 5.09 4.77 -15.20
CA VAL A 79 5.74 5.22 -16.44
C VAL A 79 4.93 4.84 -17.68
N ASN A 80 4.40 3.62 -17.74
CA ASN A 80 3.54 3.18 -18.85
C ASN A 80 2.25 4.01 -18.91
N ALA A 81 1.62 4.30 -17.76
CA ALA A 81 0.44 5.17 -17.71
C ALA A 81 0.74 6.61 -18.17
N HIS A 82 1.91 7.14 -17.81
CA HIS A 82 2.37 8.43 -18.30
C HIS A 82 2.59 8.43 -19.82
N ALA A 83 3.21 7.39 -20.38
CA ALA A 83 3.38 7.25 -21.82
C ALA A 83 2.03 7.18 -22.56
N ALA A 84 1.06 6.46 -22.00
CA ALA A 84 -0.31 6.39 -22.54
C ALA A 84 -1.02 7.75 -22.49
N MET A 85 -0.80 8.54 -21.44
CA MET A 85 -1.32 9.91 -21.33
C MET A 85 -0.73 10.83 -22.41
N LEU A 86 0.59 10.80 -22.63
CA LEU A 86 1.24 11.58 -23.69
C LEU A 86 0.72 11.19 -25.08
N ALA A 87 0.54 9.90 -25.34
CA ALA A 87 -0.04 9.42 -26.59
C ALA A 87 -1.47 9.94 -26.79
N ALA A 88 -2.28 9.98 -25.72
CA ALA A 88 -3.64 10.50 -25.77
C ALA A 88 -3.71 12.03 -25.96
N GLN A 89 -2.70 12.78 -25.50
CA GLN A 89 -2.59 14.22 -25.76
C GLN A 89 -2.22 14.53 -27.22
N GLN A 90 -1.47 13.63 -27.86
CA GLN A 90 -1.02 13.76 -29.25
C GLN A 90 -2.00 13.17 -30.26
N ALA A 91 -2.96 12.39 -29.79
CA ALA A 91 -4.02 11.86 -30.63
C ALA A 91 -4.85 13.01 -31.22
N PRO A 92 -5.09 13.03 -32.55
CA PRO A 92 -6.02 13.98 -33.15
C PRO A 92 -7.35 13.93 -32.41
N ALA A 93 -7.96 15.08 -32.14
CA ALA A 93 -9.28 15.15 -31.53
C ALA A 93 -10.22 14.17 -32.27
N PRO A 94 -11.00 13.34 -31.57
CA PRO A 94 -11.94 12.47 -32.24
C PRO A 94 -12.81 13.35 -33.13
N ALA A 95 -12.72 13.15 -34.45
CA ALA A 95 -13.61 13.81 -35.41
C ALA A 95 -15.04 13.65 -34.87
N PRO A 96 -15.89 14.69 -34.89
CA PRO A 96 -17.21 14.62 -34.30
C PRO A 96 -17.95 13.41 -34.87
N ALA A 97 -18.11 12.39 -34.01
CA ALA A 97 -18.74 11.12 -34.35
C ALA A 97 -20.27 11.27 -34.41
N SER A 98 -20.77 12.25 -35.16
CA SER A 98 -22.21 12.56 -35.22
C SER A 98 -22.76 12.92 -36.59
N VAL A 99 -22.09 12.54 -37.69
CA VAL A 99 -22.75 12.55 -39.01
C VAL A 99 -22.81 11.15 -39.64
N ALA A 100 -21.89 10.24 -39.31
CA ALA A 100 -21.87 8.89 -39.89
C ALA A 100 -22.78 7.87 -39.17
N ALA A 101 -23.34 8.21 -38.00
CA ALA A 101 -24.10 7.26 -37.16
C ALA A 101 -25.61 7.60 -37.04
N MET A 102 -26.10 8.65 -37.69
CA MET A 102 -27.53 8.77 -38.00
C MET A 102 -27.75 8.02 -39.30
N GLY A 103 -28.36 6.82 -39.20
CA GLY A 103 -28.70 6.02 -40.37
C GLY A 103 -29.40 6.87 -41.43
N GLU A 104 -28.85 6.84 -42.64
CA GLU A 104 -29.49 7.40 -43.83
C GLU A 104 -30.93 6.84 -43.94
N PRO A 105 -31.97 7.67 -43.95
CA PRO A 105 -33.14 7.33 -44.73
C PRO A 105 -32.71 7.39 -46.19
N ALA A 106 -32.76 6.25 -46.88
CA ALA A 106 -32.50 6.15 -48.30
C ALA A 106 -33.41 7.11 -49.09
N LEU A 107 -32.89 8.29 -49.42
CA LEU A 107 -33.42 9.18 -50.45
C LEU A 107 -32.49 9.10 -51.66
N PRO A 108 -33.03 9.08 -52.90
CA PRO A 108 -32.22 8.98 -54.10
C PRO A 108 -31.39 10.26 -54.29
N MET A 109 -30.13 10.20 -53.85
CA MET A 109 -29.15 11.27 -54.05
C MET A 109 -28.83 11.38 -55.54
N SER A 110 -29.01 12.57 -56.13
CA SER A 110 -28.69 12.84 -57.54
C SER A 110 -27.18 12.75 -57.79
N ASP A 111 -26.80 12.32 -58.99
CA ASP A 111 -25.40 12.06 -59.38
C ASP A 111 -24.49 13.29 -59.24
N ASP A 112 -25.05 14.50 -59.27
CA ASP A 112 -24.33 15.75 -59.06
C ASP A 112 -23.81 15.89 -57.62
N VAL A 113 -24.58 15.46 -56.62
CA VAL A 113 -24.12 15.50 -55.21
C VAL A 113 -23.04 14.46 -54.98
N ARG A 114 -23.11 13.32 -55.67
CA ARG A 114 -22.08 12.27 -55.64
C ARG A 114 -20.73 12.77 -56.15
N LYS A 115 -20.74 13.59 -57.22
CA LYS A 115 -19.54 14.24 -57.75
C LYS A 115 -18.94 15.26 -56.78
N VAL A 116 -19.77 16.10 -56.16
CA VAL A 116 -19.30 17.11 -55.19
C VAL A 116 -18.70 16.46 -53.95
N VAL A 117 -19.31 15.39 -53.44
CA VAL A 117 -18.76 14.63 -52.30
C VAL A 117 -17.43 13.95 -52.70
N ALA A 118 -17.33 13.39 -53.91
CA ALA A 118 -16.08 12.80 -54.40
C ALA A 118 -14.97 13.85 -54.60
N GLU A 119 -15.31 15.07 -54.99
CA GLU A 119 -14.36 16.19 -55.14
C GLU A 119 -13.88 16.71 -53.78
N ILE A 120 -14.78 16.82 -52.79
CA ILE A 120 -14.44 17.21 -51.41
C ILE A 120 -13.60 16.12 -50.73
N VAL A 121 -13.93 14.85 -50.94
CA VAL A 121 -13.18 13.71 -50.38
C VAL A 121 -11.84 13.52 -51.09
N GLY A 122 -11.76 13.79 -52.40
CA GLY A 122 -10.52 13.77 -53.18
C GLY A 122 -9.59 14.96 -52.88
N ALA A 123 -10.12 16.08 -52.37
CA ALA A 123 -9.36 17.25 -51.96
C ALA A 123 -8.80 17.18 -50.52
N LEU A 124 -9.14 16.14 -49.76
CA LEU A 124 -8.51 15.91 -48.44
C LEU A 124 -7.06 15.46 -48.65
N PRO A 125 -6.06 16.15 -48.09
CA PRO A 125 -4.66 15.74 -48.23
C PRO A 125 -4.50 14.34 -47.64
N ALA A 126 -3.99 13.42 -48.45
CA ALA A 126 -3.57 12.07 -48.06
C ALA A 126 -2.50 12.17 -46.97
N SER A 127 -2.96 12.29 -45.74
CA SER A 127 -2.14 12.27 -44.54
C SER A 127 -2.80 11.27 -43.61
N THR A 128 -2.57 9.99 -43.90
CA THR A 128 -2.34 9.04 -42.83
C THR A 128 -0.86 9.18 -42.52
N PRO A 129 -0.44 10.00 -41.53
CA PRO A 129 0.94 9.89 -41.09
C PRO A 129 1.09 8.44 -40.62
N ALA A 130 2.15 7.77 -41.08
CA ALA A 130 2.58 6.52 -40.49
C ALA A 130 2.52 6.66 -38.95
N PRO A 131 2.05 5.66 -38.19
CA PRO A 131 1.99 5.77 -36.74
C PRO A 131 3.37 6.16 -36.26
N ALA A 132 3.49 7.40 -35.76
CA ALA A 132 4.73 7.89 -35.21
C ALA A 132 5.18 6.87 -34.16
N PRO A 133 6.47 6.49 -34.11
CA PRO A 133 6.98 5.65 -33.05
C PRO A 133 6.49 6.26 -31.72
N PRO A 134 5.95 5.44 -30.80
CA PRO A 134 5.34 5.97 -29.58
C PRO A 134 6.32 6.94 -28.93
N PRO A 135 5.86 8.12 -28.48
CA PRO A 135 6.74 9.13 -27.88
C PRO A 135 7.58 8.42 -26.82
N GLN A 136 8.90 8.37 -27.03
CA GLN A 136 9.81 7.72 -26.11
C GLN A 136 9.74 8.52 -24.81
N SER A 137 8.92 8.05 -23.87
CA SER A 137 8.71 8.80 -22.64
C SER A 137 10.05 8.93 -21.93
N PRO A 138 10.53 10.15 -21.62
CA PRO A 138 11.84 10.34 -21.00
C PRO A 138 11.95 9.59 -19.67
N LEU A 139 10.81 9.42 -18.98
CA LEU A 139 10.68 8.62 -17.77
C LEU A 139 10.97 7.13 -17.98
N LEU A 140 10.62 6.55 -19.14
CA LEU A 140 10.92 5.14 -19.45
C LEU A 140 12.42 4.92 -19.63
N ALA A 141 13.08 5.81 -20.37
CA ALA A 141 14.53 5.76 -20.53
C ALA A 141 15.26 5.90 -19.17
N MET A 142 14.79 6.80 -18.30
CA MET A 142 15.31 6.96 -16.94
C MET A 142 15.12 5.70 -16.10
N LEU A 143 13.93 5.11 -16.10
CA LEU A 143 13.62 3.90 -15.34
C LEU A 143 14.49 2.73 -15.80
N GLU A 144 14.62 2.55 -17.11
CA GLU A 144 15.38 1.45 -17.69
C GLU A 144 16.88 1.59 -17.42
N HIS A 145 17.39 2.82 -17.40
CA HIS A 145 18.75 3.12 -16.94
C HIS A 145 18.95 2.76 -15.46
N GLU A 146 18.01 3.08 -14.56
CA GLU A 146 18.13 2.72 -13.14
C GLU A 146 17.95 1.21 -12.89
N LEU A 147 17.03 0.54 -13.61
CA LEU A 147 16.81 -0.91 -13.52
C LEU A 147 18.05 -1.70 -13.94
N ARG A 148 18.78 -1.24 -14.97
CA ARG A 148 20.07 -1.82 -15.38
C ARG A 148 21.12 -1.78 -14.26
N LYS A 149 21.07 -0.76 -13.40
CA LYS A 149 22.05 -0.58 -12.32
C LYS A 149 21.68 -1.35 -11.04
N SER A 150 20.41 -1.34 -10.65
CA SER A 150 19.94 -2.13 -9.50
C SER A 150 18.43 -2.33 -9.51
N HIS A 151 18.03 -3.59 -9.56
CA HIS A 151 16.63 -3.99 -9.52
C HIS A 151 15.98 -3.90 -8.12
N ARG A 152 16.80 -3.82 -7.06
CA ARG A 152 16.36 -3.80 -5.65
C ARG A 152 16.47 -2.42 -4.99
N ALA A 153 16.83 -1.38 -5.75
CA ALA A 153 16.96 -0.04 -5.20
C ALA A 153 15.64 0.47 -4.61
N ASP A 154 15.75 1.17 -3.48
CA ASP A 154 14.62 1.81 -2.81
C ASP A 154 14.05 2.91 -3.71
N VAL A 155 12.73 2.87 -3.92
CA VAL A 155 11.99 3.84 -4.73
C VAL A 155 12.19 5.27 -4.20
N ALA A 156 12.32 5.45 -2.88
CA ALA A 156 12.52 6.77 -2.29
C ALA A 156 13.82 7.46 -2.75
N LYS A 157 14.83 6.69 -3.19
CA LYS A 157 16.12 7.22 -3.67
C LYS A 157 16.18 7.37 -5.20
N SER A 158 15.18 6.87 -5.91
CA SER A 158 15.14 6.87 -7.38
C SER A 158 15.01 8.28 -7.96
N LYS A 159 15.74 8.56 -9.05
CA LYS A 159 15.54 9.76 -9.87
C LYS A 159 14.22 9.68 -10.63
N THR A 160 13.85 8.49 -11.11
CA THR A 160 12.58 8.23 -11.80
C THR A 160 11.39 8.55 -10.92
N TRP A 161 11.41 8.13 -9.65
CA TRP A 161 10.34 8.44 -8.69
C TRP A 161 10.16 9.94 -8.46
N ARG A 162 11.27 10.69 -8.31
CA ARG A 162 11.22 12.15 -8.18
C ARG A 162 10.65 12.84 -9.42
N ALA A 163 10.95 12.32 -10.61
CA ALA A 163 10.38 12.84 -11.84
C ALA A 163 8.88 12.56 -11.95
N ILE A 164 8.44 11.31 -11.70
CA ILE A 164 7.02 10.91 -11.69
C ILE A 164 6.21 11.77 -10.73
N THR A 165 6.71 11.97 -9.51
CA THR A 165 5.99 12.76 -8.49
C THR A 165 5.92 14.24 -8.83
N ARG A 166 6.96 14.79 -9.47
CA ARG A 166 6.93 16.16 -9.99
C ARG A 166 5.91 16.33 -11.10
N GLU A 167 5.88 15.42 -12.08
CA GLU A 167 4.88 15.44 -13.16
C GLU A 167 3.45 15.33 -12.62
N ALA A 168 3.22 14.39 -11.69
CA ALA A 168 1.92 14.23 -11.06
C ALA A 168 1.47 15.51 -10.33
N ALA A 169 2.39 16.24 -9.67
CA ALA A 169 2.07 17.49 -8.99
C ALA A 169 1.65 18.62 -9.96
N VAL A 170 2.13 18.60 -11.20
CA VAL A 170 1.73 19.57 -12.25
C VAL A 170 0.36 19.22 -12.84
N ILE A 171 0.07 17.92 -12.98
CA ILE A 171 -1.16 17.42 -13.62
C ILE A 171 -2.37 17.49 -12.68
N VAL A 172 -2.18 17.22 -11.38
CA VAL A 172 -3.28 17.18 -10.39
C VAL A 172 -4.16 18.44 -10.40
N PRO A 173 -3.63 19.68 -10.42
CA PRO A 173 -4.46 20.88 -10.51
C PRO A 173 -5.27 20.98 -11.81
N GLN A 174 -4.79 20.40 -12.90
CA GLN A 174 -5.44 20.44 -14.21
C GLN A 174 -6.64 19.49 -14.29
N LEU A 175 -6.62 18.40 -13.51
CA LEU A 175 -7.72 17.44 -13.39
C LEU A 175 -8.95 18.01 -12.65
N GLY A 176 -8.82 19.18 -12.02
CA GLY A 176 -9.88 19.83 -11.24
C GLY A 176 -10.73 20.86 -12.02
N LEU A 177 -10.56 20.99 -13.33
CA LEU A 177 -11.14 22.11 -14.09
C LEU A 177 -12.42 21.73 -14.86
N GLN A 178 -13.53 22.29 -14.36
CA GLN A 178 -14.81 22.64 -15.00
C GLN A 178 -15.89 21.54 -15.16
N PRO A 179 -16.89 21.47 -14.25
CA PRO A 179 -18.14 20.78 -14.54
C PRO A 179 -18.83 21.45 -15.75
N GLY A 180 -19.01 20.70 -16.84
CA GLY A 180 -19.72 21.14 -18.05
C GLY A 180 -18.87 21.25 -19.32
N SER A 181 -17.55 21.09 -19.26
CA SER A 181 -16.70 20.97 -20.45
C SER A 181 -16.59 19.48 -20.87
N VAL A 182 -16.47 19.23 -22.18
CA VAL A 182 -16.15 17.88 -22.67
C VAL A 182 -14.75 17.56 -22.16
N ALA A 183 -14.66 16.56 -21.27
CA ALA A 183 -13.41 16.11 -20.69
C ALA A 183 -12.43 15.79 -21.84
N PRO A 184 -11.25 16.41 -21.90
CA PRO A 184 -10.32 16.16 -22.98
C PRO A 184 -9.90 14.69 -22.97
N ALA A 185 -9.65 14.11 -24.16
CA ALA A 185 -9.44 12.68 -24.35
C ALA A 185 -8.27 12.08 -23.52
N TRP A 186 -7.36 12.92 -23.03
CA TRP A 186 -6.21 12.54 -22.19
C TRP A 186 -6.52 12.50 -20.68
N GLN A 187 -7.65 13.08 -20.24
CA GLN A 187 -8.01 13.19 -18.83
C GLN A 187 -8.12 11.81 -18.14
N PRO A 188 -8.79 10.79 -18.71
CA PRO A 188 -8.87 9.47 -18.07
C PRO A 188 -7.50 8.78 -17.88
N GLN A 189 -6.57 9.00 -18.81
CA GLN A 189 -5.20 8.47 -18.74
C GLN A 189 -4.38 9.23 -17.71
N ALA A 190 -4.54 10.55 -17.61
CA ALA A 190 -3.92 11.36 -16.56
C ALA A 190 -4.42 10.97 -15.16
N GLU A 191 -5.73 10.76 -15.00
CA GLU A 191 -6.30 10.23 -13.75
C GLU A 191 -5.68 8.89 -13.38
N THR A 192 -5.49 8.00 -14.35
CA THR A 192 -4.88 6.68 -14.14
C THR A 192 -3.41 6.80 -13.73
N PHE A 193 -2.64 7.68 -14.37
CA PHE A 193 -1.26 7.96 -14.00
C PHE A 193 -1.13 8.48 -12.56
N VAL A 194 -1.95 9.46 -12.20
CA VAL A 194 -1.97 10.03 -10.84
C VAL A 194 -2.46 8.99 -9.83
N ALA A 195 -3.48 8.20 -10.15
CA ALA A 195 -3.99 7.12 -9.31
C ALA A 195 -2.94 6.07 -8.99
N ILE A 196 -2.18 5.61 -9.99
CA ILE A 196 -1.06 4.68 -9.80
C ILE A 196 0.03 5.30 -8.92
N THR A 197 0.35 6.58 -9.15
CA THR A 197 1.36 7.30 -8.37
C THR A 197 0.96 7.42 -6.89
N ILE A 198 -0.29 7.81 -6.61
CA ILE A 198 -0.84 7.84 -5.26
C ILE A 198 -0.88 6.43 -4.65
N GLY A 199 -1.29 5.42 -5.42
CA GLY A 199 -1.28 4.02 -4.98
C GLY A 199 0.11 3.58 -4.52
N LEU A 200 1.17 3.92 -5.27
CA LEU A 200 2.54 3.61 -4.86
C LEU A 200 2.96 4.34 -3.57
N MET A 201 2.53 5.59 -3.37
CA MET A 201 2.75 6.32 -2.12
C MET A 201 2.03 5.68 -0.94
N VAL A 202 0.75 5.32 -1.12
CA VAL A 202 -0.06 4.64 -0.11
C VAL A 202 0.56 3.29 0.24
N ARG A 203 1.07 2.54 -0.75
CA ARG A 203 1.78 1.29 -0.53
C ARG A 203 3.07 1.47 0.28
N ASP A 204 3.86 2.51 -0.02
CA ASP A 204 5.06 2.82 0.77
C ASP A 204 4.70 3.17 2.22
N LEU A 205 3.67 3.98 2.42
CA LEU A 205 3.16 4.34 3.73
C LEU A 205 2.70 3.12 4.52
N ALA A 206 1.92 2.23 3.90
CA ALA A 206 1.48 0.99 4.51
C ALA A 206 2.66 0.08 4.87
N ALA A 207 3.69 -0.01 4.01
CA ALA A 207 4.90 -0.78 4.32
C ALA A 207 5.66 -0.23 5.53
N ARG A 208 5.74 1.10 5.69
CA ARG A 208 6.35 1.75 6.86
C ARG A 208 5.58 1.48 8.15
N VAL A 209 4.24 1.44 8.10
CA VAL A 209 3.40 1.08 9.24
C VAL A 209 3.69 -0.36 9.67
N VAL A 210 3.76 -1.29 8.72
CA VAL A 210 4.10 -2.69 8.96
C VAL A 210 5.51 -2.83 9.53
N GLU A 211 6.49 -2.09 9.00
CA GLU A 211 7.86 -2.10 9.52
C GLU A 211 7.94 -1.59 10.96
N GLY A 212 7.21 -0.53 11.30
CA GLY A 212 7.09 -0.06 12.68
C GLY A 212 6.54 -1.13 13.63
N MET A 213 5.62 -1.97 13.16
CA MET A 213 5.09 -3.10 13.92
C MET A 213 6.18 -4.17 14.18
N HIS A 214 7.04 -4.45 13.19
CA HIS A 214 8.17 -5.36 13.37
C HIS A 214 9.19 -4.83 14.38
N VAL A 215 9.45 -3.52 14.38
CA VAL A 215 10.33 -2.88 15.38
C VAL A 215 9.75 -3.03 16.79
N ILE A 216 8.44 -2.83 16.97
CA ILE A 216 7.76 -3.04 18.26
C ILE A 216 7.89 -4.50 18.70
N PHE A 217 7.58 -5.47 17.83
CA PHE A 217 7.70 -6.89 18.17
C PHE A 217 9.15 -7.31 18.44
N GLY A 218 10.11 -6.76 17.72
CA GLY A 218 11.54 -6.97 17.96
C GLY A 218 11.97 -6.42 19.33
N ALA A 219 11.51 -5.23 19.70
CA ALA A 219 11.77 -4.64 21.02
C ALA A 219 11.10 -5.42 22.16
N LEU A 220 9.87 -5.90 21.96
CA LEU A 220 9.17 -6.79 22.90
C LEU A 220 9.93 -8.11 23.09
N LEU A 221 10.37 -8.72 21.98
CA LEU A 221 11.16 -9.95 22.03
C LEU A 221 12.48 -9.73 22.76
N ALA A 222 13.18 -8.63 22.46
CA ALA A 222 14.41 -8.27 23.16
C ALA A 222 14.19 -8.07 24.66
N LEU A 223 13.10 -7.42 25.06
CA LEU A 223 12.71 -7.23 26.46
C LEU A 223 12.45 -8.57 27.16
N VAL A 224 11.71 -9.48 26.54
CA VAL A 224 11.43 -10.81 27.09
C VAL A 224 12.72 -11.64 27.21
N LEU A 225 13.57 -11.63 26.19
CA LEU A 225 14.85 -12.34 26.21
C LEU A 225 15.80 -11.78 27.27
N TYR A 226 15.80 -10.46 27.46
CA TYR A 226 16.58 -9.79 28.50
C TYR A 226 16.19 -10.30 29.90
N GLU A 227 14.89 -10.39 30.18
CA GLU A 227 14.37 -10.91 31.45
C GLU A 227 14.57 -12.43 31.62
N MET A 228 14.66 -13.20 30.52
CA MET A 228 14.99 -14.62 30.59
C MET A 228 16.46 -14.87 30.88
N SER A 229 17.36 -14.03 30.36
CA SER A 229 18.81 -14.18 30.49
C SER A 229 19.29 -13.92 31.93
N LEU A 230 18.69 -12.95 32.62
CA LEU A 230 19.15 -12.46 33.92
C LEU A 230 18.12 -12.78 35.01
N ARG A 231 18.13 -14.05 35.45
CA ARG A 231 17.13 -14.66 36.35
C ARG A 231 17.20 -14.17 37.82
N ALA A 232 18.10 -13.24 38.16
CA ALA A 232 18.49 -12.90 39.53
C ALA A 232 17.73 -11.74 40.19
N TYR A 233 16.82 -11.05 39.48
CA TYR A 233 16.18 -9.80 39.93
C TYR A 233 14.70 -9.97 40.34
N PRO A 234 14.13 -9.13 41.25
CA PRO A 234 12.72 -9.18 41.64
C PRO A 234 11.78 -9.16 40.43
N ARG A 235 11.16 -10.32 40.18
CA ARG A 235 10.58 -10.69 38.88
C ARG A 235 9.17 -10.14 38.67
N GLU A 236 8.38 -9.97 39.73
CA GLU A 236 6.93 -9.84 39.58
C GLU A 236 6.47 -8.54 38.92
N LEU A 237 7.02 -7.39 39.35
CA LEU A 237 6.63 -6.09 38.78
C LEU A 237 7.17 -5.90 37.36
N MET A 238 8.42 -6.31 37.11
CA MET A 238 9.06 -6.20 35.78
C MET A 238 8.34 -7.10 34.77
N LEU A 239 8.10 -8.36 35.14
CA LEU A 239 7.36 -9.32 34.31
C LEU A 239 5.93 -8.86 34.07
N GLY A 240 5.24 -8.35 35.09
CA GLY A 240 3.90 -7.78 34.97
C GLY A 240 3.85 -6.64 33.96
N LEU A 241 4.81 -5.72 34.03
CA LEU A 241 4.92 -4.61 33.08
C LEU A 241 5.24 -5.08 31.66
N THR A 242 6.13 -6.07 31.50
CA THR A 242 6.45 -6.68 30.21
C THR A 242 5.23 -7.34 29.58
N TRP A 243 4.41 -8.06 30.36
CA TRP A 243 3.15 -8.62 29.85
C TRP A 243 2.10 -7.58 29.52
N MET A 244 2.05 -6.47 30.26
CA MET A 244 1.22 -5.32 29.88
C MET A 244 1.63 -4.77 28.51
N TYR A 245 2.93 -4.68 28.23
CA TYR A 245 3.42 -4.27 26.92
C TYR A 245 3.14 -5.30 25.82
N VAL A 246 3.30 -6.60 26.09
CA VAL A 246 2.97 -7.66 25.13
C VAL A 246 1.48 -7.60 24.78
N GLY A 247 0.60 -7.56 25.78
CA GLY A 247 -0.84 -7.44 25.57
C GLY A 247 -1.21 -6.17 24.81
N GLY A 248 -0.67 -5.02 25.21
CA GLY A 248 -0.88 -3.74 24.54
C GLY A 248 -0.38 -3.75 23.08
N GLY A 249 0.79 -4.33 22.83
CA GLY A 249 1.37 -4.47 21.50
C GLY A 249 0.51 -5.34 20.58
N VAL A 250 -0.01 -6.47 21.08
CA VAL A 250 -0.94 -7.35 20.36
C VAL A 250 -2.25 -6.61 20.03
N VAL A 251 -2.84 -5.91 21.00
CA VAL A 251 -4.07 -5.12 20.79
C VAL A 251 -3.84 -4.04 19.73
N ILE A 252 -2.73 -3.31 19.80
CA ILE A 252 -2.40 -2.26 18.84
C ILE A 252 -2.15 -2.83 17.45
N ALA A 253 -1.39 -3.93 17.33
CA ALA A 253 -1.16 -4.60 16.05
C ALA A 253 -2.47 -5.04 15.40
N LEU A 254 -3.35 -5.70 16.16
CA LEU A 254 -4.65 -6.14 15.67
C LEU A 254 -5.55 -4.96 15.30
N ALA A 255 -5.61 -3.92 16.14
CA ALA A 255 -6.37 -2.71 15.87
C ALA A 255 -5.89 -1.98 14.60
N THR A 256 -4.57 -1.95 14.35
CA THR A 256 -3.98 -1.39 13.13
C THR A 256 -4.38 -2.20 11.91
N VAL A 257 -4.25 -3.53 11.94
CA VAL A 257 -4.64 -4.40 10.83
C VAL A 257 -6.13 -4.29 10.53
N ILE A 258 -6.99 -4.41 11.54
CA ILE A 258 -8.45 -4.28 11.38
C ILE A 258 -8.81 -2.90 10.82
N SER A 259 -8.17 -1.84 11.34
CA SER A 259 -8.41 -0.49 10.84
C SER A 259 -7.95 -0.30 9.39
N ALA A 260 -6.88 -0.98 8.97
CA ALA A 260 -6.38 -0.93 7.60
C ALA A 260 -7.32 -1.66 6.63
N GLU A 261 -7.87 -2.81 7.02
CA GLU A 261 -8.85 -3.55 6.20
C GLU A 261 -10.17 -2.80 6.03
N ARG A 262 -10.57 -2.01 7.02
CA ARG A 262 -11.80 -1.21 6.97
C ARG A 262 -11.67 0.08 6.14
N ASP A 263 -10.46 0.49 5.76
CA ASP A 263 -10.24 1.73 5.05
C ASP A 263 -10.70 1.64 3.58
N ILE A 264 -11.48 2.63 3.12
CA ILE A 264 -12.10 2.63 1.79
C ILE A 264 -11.04 2.71 0.68
N VAL A 265 -9.99 3.52 0.87
CA VAL A 265 -8.95 3.73 -0.14
C VAL A 265 -8.09 2.49 -0.28
N LEU A 266 -7.64 1.92 0.85
CA LEU A 266 -6.89 0.66 0.85
C LEU A 266 -7.73 -0.48 0.26
N SER A 267 -9.02 -0.54 0.60
CA SER A 267 -9.91 -1.58 0.08
C SER A 267 -10.10 -1.47 -1.44
N ARG A 268 -10.27 -0.26 -1.99
CA ARG A 268 -10.39 -0.08 -3.46
C ARG A 268 -9.09 -0.43 -4.18
N LEU A 269 -7.94 0.02 -3.65
CA LEU A 269 -6.62 -0.29 -4.21
C LEU A 269 -6.31 -1.78 -4.17
N ALA A 270 -6.75 -2.50 -3.12
CA ALA A 270 -6.62 -3.95 -2.99
C ALA A 270 -7.69 -4.74 -3.76
N GLY A 271 -8.76 -4.07 -4.21
CA GLY A 271 -9.92 -4.72 -4.85
C GLY A 271 -10.82 -5.50 -3.87
N THR A 272 -10.77 -5.20 -2.57
CA THR A 272 -11.64 -5.79 -1.55
C THR A 272 -12.91 -4.96 -1.34
N THR A 273 -13.94 -5.53 -0.68
CA THR A 273 -15.20 -4.81 -0.42
C THR A 273 -15.03 -3.68 0.62
N PRO A 274 -15.26 -2.41 0.26
CA PRO A 274 -15.03 -1.28 1.15
C PRO A 274 -15.82 -1.37 2.46
N GLY A 275 -15.16 -1.06 3.59
CA GLY A 275 -15.80 -0.88 4.90
C GLY A 275 -16.25 -2.17 5.61
N LYS A 276 -16.06 -3.35 5.02
CA LYS A 276 -16.39 -4.65 5.64
C LYS A 276 -15.11 -5.42 5.98
N ILE A 277 -15.05 -5.95 7.20
CA ILE A 277 -14.00 -6.90 7.60
C ILE A 277 -14.32 -8.21 6.87
N GLN A 278 -13.46 -8.59 5.93
CA GLN A 278 -13.54 -9.92 5.32
C GLN A 278 -12.87 -10.89 6.29
N TRP A 279 -13.67 -11.49 7.18
CA TRP A 279 -13.28 -12.64 8.01
C TRP A 279 -13.09 -13.88 7.13
N ASP A 280 -12.20 -13.82 6.15
CA ASP A 280 -11.89 -14.96 5.32
C ASP A 280 -10.97 -15.92 6.08
N ALA A 281 -11.05 -17.20 5.70
CA ALA A 281 -10.20 -18.24 6.28
C ALA A 281 -8.71 -17.89 6.15
N VAL A 282 -8.33 -17.13 5.12
CA VAL A 282 -6.94 -16.66 4.93
C VAL A 282 -6.52 -15.67 6.02
N PHE A 283 -7.36 -14.70 6.40
CA PHE A 283 -7.06 -13.79 7.51
C PHE A 283 -6.90 -14.54 8.83
N VAL A 284 -7.84 -15.43 9.13
CA VAL A 284 -7.79 -16.21 10.37
C VAL A 284 -6.54 -17.08 10.42
N THR A 285 -6.24 -17.83 9.36
CA THR A 285 -5.12 -18.78 9.33
C THR A 285 -3.75 -18.12 9.17
N ARG A 286 -3.63 -16.97 8.50
CA ARG A 286 -2.34 -16.29 8.28
C ARG A 286 -2.02 -15.20 9.29
N THR A 287 -3.01 -14.66 9.98
CA THR A 287 -2.81 -13.55 10.93
C THR A 287 -3.20 -13.97 12.33
N LEU A 288 -4.43 -14.44 12.54
CA LEU A 288 -4.95 -14.68 13.89
C LEU A 288 -4.34 -15.93 14.54
N VAL A 289 -4.31 -17.06 13.81
CA VAL A 289 -3.79 -18.33 14.31
C VAL A 289 -2.30 -18.25 14.66
N PRO A 290 -1.39 -17.75 13.79
CA PRO A 290 0.02 -17.67 14.13
C PRO A 290 0.31 -16.72 15.29
N LEU A 291 -0.43 -15.60 15.36
CA LEU A 291 -0.32 -14.64 16.45
C LEU A 291 -0.75 -15.25 17.78
N LEU A 292 -1.92 -15.90 17.81
CA LEU A 292 -2.42 -16.57 19.01
C LEU A 292 -1.49 -17.70 19.44
N PHE A 293 -1.01 -18.50 18.48
CA PHE A 293 -0.07 -19.58 18.74
C PHE A 293 1.24 -19.06 19.35
N ALA A 294 1.81 -17.98 18.81
CA ALA A 294 3.02 -17.37 19.33
C ALA A 294 2.82 -16.85 20.77
N VAL A 295 1.71 -16.15 21.02
CA VAL A 295 1.38 -15.63 22.36
C VAL A 295 1.17 -16.77 23.36
N LEU A 296 0.40 -17.81 23.00
CA LEU A 296 0.15 -18.96 23.86
C LEU A 296 1.42 -19.76 24.15
N THR A 297 2.29 -19.95 23.15
CA THR A 297 3.58 -20.61 23.32
C THR A 297 4.47 -19.83 24.29
N LEU A 298 4.50 -18.51 24.16
CA LEU A 298 5.25 -17.64 25.07
C LEU A 298 4.69 -17.69 26.49
N LEU A 299 3.36 -17.69 26.62
CA LEU A 299 2.65 -17.78 27.90
C LEU A 299 2.94 -19.11 28.61
N ALA A 300 2.90 -20.23 27.88
CA ALA A 300 3.21 -21.56 28.40
C ALA A 300 4.68 -21.68 28.81
N THR A 301 5.59 -21.03 28.08
CA THR A 301 7.03 -21.03 28.40
C THR A 301 7.34 -20.23 29.66
N GLN A 302 6.69 -19.07 29.84
CA GLN A 302 6.94 -18.19 30.98
C GLN A 302 6.15 -18.56 32.24
N PHE A 303 4.98 -19.16 32.07
CA PHE A 303 4.08 -19.61 33.15
C PHE A 303 3.71 -21.09 32.94
N PRO A 304 4.52 -22.03 33.47
CA PRO A 304 4.25 -23.46 33.32
C PRO A 304 2.86 -23.89 33.82
N SER A 305 2.32 -23.20 34.84
CA SER A 305 0.96 -23.43 35.35
C SER A 305 -0.12 -23.20 34.28
N ILE A 306 -0.01 -22.12 33.50
CA ILE A 306 -0.94 -21.82 32.41
C ILE A 306 -0.77 -22.82 31.27
N GLY A 307 0.47 -23.21 30.97
CA GLY A 307 0.78 -24.26 30.00
C GLY A 307 0.09 -25.59 30.35
N ASN A 308 0.13 -26.00 31.62
CA ASN A 308 -0.53 -27.22 32.08
C ASN A 308 -2.06 -27.18 31.93
N VAL A 309 -2.69 -26.02 32.15
CA VAL A 309 -4.15 -25.84 31.95
C VAL A 309 -4.51 -25.92 30.47
N LEU A 310 -3.74 -25.24 29.59
CA LEU A 310 -3.94 -25.27 28.14
C LEU A 310 -3.77 -26.69 27.58
N LEU A 311 -2.72 -27.40 27.99
CA LEU A 311 -2.48 -28.79 27.59
C LEU A 311 -3.54 -29.74 28.17
N GLY A 312 -4.03 -29.45 29.38
CA GLY A 312 -5.16 -30.17 29.99
C GLY A 312 -6.43 -30.11 29.14
N TRP A 313 -6.70 -28.97 28.52
CA TRP A 313 -7.81 -28.81 27.55
C TRP A 313 -7.61 -29.60 26.25
N LEU A 314 -6.37 -29.89 25.86
CA LEU A 314 -6.06 -30.61 24.62
C LEU A 314 -6.02 -32.14 24.80
N ARG A 315 -5.87 -32.62 26.04
CA ARG A 315 -5.93 -34.05 26.39
C ARG A 315 -7.13 -34.80 25.80
N PRO A 316 -8.38 -34.31 25.89
CA PRO A 316 -9.54 -35.04 25.34
C PRO A 316 -9.46 -35.26 23.82
N VAL A 317 -8.84 -34.34 23.07
CA VAL A 317 -8.63 -34.48 21.61
C VAL A 317 -7.50 -35.47 21.31
N GLN A 318 -6.44 -35.47 22.11
CA GLN A 318 -5.33 -36.42 21.97
C GLN A 318 -5.74 -37.86 22.30
N THR A 319 -6.70 -38.05 23.21
CA THR A 319 -7.26 -39.39 23.51
C THR A 319 -8.29 -39.86 22.50
N ALA A 320 -8.74 -38.99 21.58
CA ALA A 320 -9.77 -39.30 20.58
C ALA A 320 -9.20 -39.62 19.18
N ILE A 321 -7.88 -39.51 18.98
CA ILE A 321 -7.18 -39.89 17.75
C ILE A 321 -6.36 -41.16 18.07
N PRO A 322 -6.63 -42.31 17.43
CA PRO A 322 -5.92 -43.57 17.68
C PRO A 322 -4.45 -43.52 17.26
#